data_AF-A0A2S4LBK5-F1
#
_entry.id   AF-A0A2S4LBK5-F1
#
_cell.length_a   1.000
_cell.length_b   1.000
_cell.length_c   1.000
_cell.angle_alpha   90.00
_cell.angle_beta   90.00
_cell.angle_gamma   90.00
#
_symmetry.space_group_name_H-M   'P 1'
#
loop_
_entity.id
_entity.type
_entity.pdbx_description
1 polymer ?
#
loop_
_entity_poly.entity_id
_entity_poly.type
_entity_poly.pdbx_seq_one_letter_code
_entity_poly.pdbx_strand_id
1 'polypeptide(L)'
;MRTLHLDSLGVDQLHKLDDFYRTTQEVRVRTCAQMILLVAEQGLAVSEAAAIVRESGGTVRRWVHRYGAEGVDGLPDAPRSGNPVKAGPDYRERLVELVRRRPRALDLYFSIWNAARLADHLAEGNRSGHERG
;
A
#
# COMPACT_ATOMS: atom_id res chain seq x y z
N MET A 1 9.50 -11.92 -21.06
CA MET A 1 10.02 -12.14 -19.69
C MET A 1 11.54 -12.26 -19.79
N ARG A 2 12.29 -11.29 -19.25
CA ARG A 2 13.75 -11.28 -19.31
C ARG A 2 14.26 -11.87 -18.00
N THR A 3 14.66 -13.14 -18.04
CA THR A 3 15.38 -13.79 -16.94
C THR A 3 16.75 -13.12 -16.87
N LEU A 4 16.93 -12.18 -15.94
CA LEU A 4 18.28 -11.72 -15.63
C LEU A 4 18.98 -12.84 -14.88
N HIS A 5 20.10 -13.26 -15.44
CA HIS A 5 21.14 -13.93 -14.68
C HIS A 5 21.69 -12.88 -13.71
N LEU A 6 21.51 -13.08 -12.40
CA LEU A 6 21.99 -12.16 -11.35
C LEU A 6 23.50 -11.92 -11.47
N ASP A 7 24.21 -12.88 -12.06
CA ASP A 7 25.63 -12.91 -12.37
C ASP A 7 26.08 -11.82 -13.38
N SER A 8 25.18 -10.95 -13.82
CA SER A 8 25.48 -9.85 -14.75
C SER A 8 24.79 -8.53 -14.39
N LEU A 9 24.61 -8.24 -13.09
CA LEU A 9 24.35 -6.85 -12.70
C LEU A 9 25.56 -6.00 -13.05
N GLY A 10 25.34 -4.92 -13.79
CA GLY A 10 26.40 -3.96 -14.06
C GLY A 10 26.85 -3.26 -12.77
N VAL A 11 28.11 -2.86 -12.71
CA VAL A 11 28.69 -2.13 -11.56
C VAL A 11 27.84 -0.91 -11.18
N ASP A 12 27.31 -0.18 -12.17
CA ASP A 12 26.43 0.97 -11.95
C ASP A 12 25.10 0.60 -11.29
N GLN A 13 24.55 -0.58 -11.60
CA GLN A 13 23.31 -1.05 -10.98
C GLN A 13 23.53 -1.47 -9.52
N LEU A 14 24.69 -2.10 -9.23
CA LEU A 14 25.07 -2.44 -7.87
C LEU A 14 25.31 -1.18 -7.03
N HIS A 15 26.04 -0.19 -7.55
CA HIS A 15 26.21 1.10 -6.87
C HIS A 15 24.87 1.79 -6.61
N LYS A 16 23.97 1.86 -7.61
CA LYS A 16 22.64 2.45 -7.42
C LYS A 16 21.84 1.72 -6.33
N LEU A 17 21.95 0.39 -6.25
CA LEU A 17 21.28 -0.41 -5.24
C LEU A 17 21.88 -0.22 -3.84
N ASP A 18 23.22 -0.16 -3.72
CA ASP A 18 23.91 0.10 -2.45
C ASP A 18 23.60 1.51 -1.93
N ASP A 19 23.66 2.54 -2.80
CA ASP A 19 23.26 3.90 -2.46
C ASP A 19 21.81 3.94 -1.95
N PHE A 20 20.91 3.25 -2.65
CA PHE A 20 19.51 3.14 -2.25
C PHE A 20 19.34 2.43 -0.90
N TYR A 21 20.06 1.33 -0.67
CA TYR A 21 20.08 0.61 0.61
C TYR A 21 20.51 1.51 1.77
N ARG A 22 21.55 2.33 1.57
CA ARG A 22 22.10 3.24 2.58
C ARG A 22 21.22 4.45 2.88
N THR A 23 20.51 4.96 1.87
CA THR A 23 19.77 6.23 1.98
C THR A 23 18.30 6.06 2.36
N THR A 24 17.67 4.93 1.99
CA THR A 24 16.24 4.72 2.26
C THR A 24 15.93 4.68 3.77
N GLN A 25 14.84 5.33 4.19
CA GLN A 25 14.36 5.32 5.58
C GLN A 25 13.30 4.22 5.81
N GLU A 26 12.78 3.62 4.75
CA GLU A 26 11.77 2.57 4.85
C GLU A 26 12.42 1.22 5.15
N VAL A 27 12.24 0.72 6.36
CA VAL A 27 12.83 -0.56 6.84
C VAL A 27 12.56 -1.70 5.86
N ARG A 28 11.31 -1.83 5.40
CA ARG A 28 10.95 -2.95 4.51
C ARG A 28 11.67 -2.86 3.17
N VAL A 29 11.76 -1.67 2.60
CA VAL A 29 12.44 -1.41 1.32
C VAL A 29 13.94 -1.66 1.47
N ARG A 30 14.54 -1.25 2.59
CA ARG A 30 15.93 -1.55 2.94
C ARG A 30 16.18 -3.05 3.01
N THR A 31 15.32 -3.80 3.68
CA THR A 31 15.42 -5.27 3.75
C THR A 31 15.33 -5.92 2.37
N CYS A 32 14.47 -5.41 1.48
CA CYS A 32 14.37 -5.90 0.10
C CYS A 32 15.67 -5.64 -0.69
N ALA A 33 16.24 -4.44 -0.58
CA ALA A 33 17.53 -4.12 -1.18
C ALA A 33 18.66 -5.02 -0.66
N GLN A 34 18.68 -5.28 0.65
CA GLN A 34 19.64 -6.20 1.29
C GLN A 34 19.54 -7.62 0.73
N MET A 35 18.34 -8.15 0.54
CA MET A 35 18.15 -9.48 -0.07
C MET A 35 18.82 -9.58 -1.45
N ILE A 36 18.72 -8.52 -2.25
CA ILE A 36 19.26 -8.50 -3.60
C ILE A 36 20.78 -8.37 -3.57
N LEU A 37 21.35 -7.53 -2.70
CA LEU A 37 22.81 -7.43 -2.52
C LEU A 37 23.41 -8.77 -2.08
N LEU A 38 22.81 -9.45 -1.10
CA LEU A 38 23.27 -10.75 -0.63
C LEU A 38 23.31 -11.80 -1.77
N VAL A 39 22.32 -11.80 -2.66
CA VAL A 39 22.26 -12.77 -3.75
C VAL A 39 23.12 -12.36 -4.94
N ALA A 40 23.06 -11.09 -5.35
CA ALA A 40 23.62 -10.63 -6.62
C ALA A 40 25.06 -10.12 -6.52
N GLU A 41 25.43 -9.52 -5.38
CA GLU A 41 26.80 -9.04 -5.13
C GLU A 41 27.61 -10.11 -4.41
N GLN A 42 27.06 -10.72 -3.35
CA GLN A 42 27.78 -11.71 -2.55
C GLN A 42 27.63 -13.15 -3.05
N GLY A 43 26.75 -13.39 -4.03
CA GLY A 43 26.55 -14.72 -4.62
C GLY A 43 25.91 -15.75 -3.69
N LEU A 44 25.27 -15.32 -2.60
CA LEU A 44 24.67 -16.25 -1.63
C LEU A 44 23.45 -16.96 -2.23
N ALA A 45 23.25 -18.22 -1.81
CA ALA A 45 22.03 -18.93 -2.16
C ALA A 45 20.81 -18.23 -1.53
N VAL A 46 19.67 -18.32 -2.20
CA VAL A 46 18.40 -17.74 -1.74
C VAL A 46 18.04 -18.17 -0.32
N SER A 47 18.34 -19.43 0.06
CA SER A 47 18.10 -19.94 1.42
C SER A 47 19.01 -19.30 2.47
N GLU A 48 20.25 -19.00 2.12
CA GLU A 48 21.22 -18.36 3.03
C GLU A 48 20.85 -16.89 3.24
N ALA A 49 20.57 -16.17 2.15
CA ALA A 49 20.08 -14.79 2.21
C ALA A 49 18.77 -14.68 3.02
N ALA A 50 17.86 -15.63 2.83
CA ALA A 50 16.62 -15.72 3.60
C ALA A 50 16.87 -15.90 5.10
N ALA A 51 17.82 -16.76 5.49
CA ALA A 51 18.20 -16.95 6.89
C ALA A 51 18.80 -15.67 7.50
N ILE A 52 19.65 -14.96 6.77
CA ILE A 52 20.28 -13.70 7.22
C ILE A 52 19.23 -12.63 7.50
N VAL A 53 18.28 -12.44 6.59
CA VAL A 53 17.25 -11.40 6.70
C VAL A 53 15.99 -11.85 7.45
N ARG A 54 15.98 -13.10 7.96
CA ARG A 54 14.88 -13.74 8.70
C ARG A 54 13.55 -13.75 7.94
N GLU A 55 13.61 -14.05 6.65
CA GLU A 55 12.46 -14.11 5.74
C GLU A 55 12.36 -15.48 5.07
N SER A 56 11.27 -15.70 4.31
CA SER A 56 11.14 -16.93 3.52
C SER A 56 11.98 -16.87 2.24
N GLY A 57 12.46 -18.04 1.77
CA GLY A 57 13.12 -18.14 0.46
C GLY A 57 12.21 -17.72 -0.71
N GLY A 58 10.89 -17.89 -0.57
CA GLY A 58 9.91 -17.39 -1.53
C GLY A 58 9.87 -15.86 -1.60
N THR A 59 9.97 -15.17 -0.45
CA THR A 59 10.08 -13.71 -0.36
C THR A 59 11.33 -13.21 -1.08
N VAL A 60 12.49 -13.80 -0.79
CA VAL A 60 13.77 -13.44 -1.41
C VAL A 60 13.71 -13.63 -2.93
N ARG A 61 13.25 -14.80 -3.40
CA ARG A 61 13.11 -15.10 -4.83
C ARG A 61 12.19 -14.10 -5.53
N ARG A 62 11.06 -13.73 -4.91
CA ARG A 62 10.15 -12.72 -5.44
C ARG A 62 10.83 -11.37 -5.65
N TRP A 63 11.58 -10.89 -4.65
CA TRP A 63 12.26 -9.60 -4.73
C TRP A 63 13.40 -9.60 -5.73
N VAL A 64 14.17 -10.69 -5.79
CA VAL A 64 15.20 -10.90 -6.81
C VAL A 64 14.60 -10.83 -8.23
N HIS A 65 13.51 -11.56 -8.48
CA HIS A 65 12.85 -11.50 -9.79
C HIS A 65 12.28 -10.12 -10.10
N ARG A 66 11.65 -9.48 -9.12
CA ARG A 66 11.08 -8.15 -9.27
C ARG A 66 12.15 -7.12 -9.58
N TYR A 67 13.27 -7.14 -8.86
CA TYR A 67 14.41 -6.27 -9.12
C TYR A 67 14.99 -6.52 -10.52
N GLY A 68 15.03 -7.78 -10.96
CA GLY A 68 15.42 -8.06 -12.34
C GLY A 68 14.48 -7.41 -13.37
N ALA A 69 13.19 -7.38 -13.12
CA ALA A 69 12.22 -6.78 -14.04
C ALA A 69 12.18 -5.24 -13.99
N GLU A 70 12.29 -4.66 -12.79
CA GLU A 70 11.94 -3.27 -12.50
C GLU A 70 13.14 -2.43 -11.98
N GLY A 71 14.27 -3.07 -11.67
CA GLY A 71 15.40 -2.42 -11.01
C GLY A 71 15.06 -1.87 -9.62
N VAL A 72 15.79 -0.84 -9.20
CA VAL A 72 15.58 -0.13 -7.92
C VAL A 72 14.17 0.45 -7.81
N ASP A 73 13.58 0.86 -8.94
CA ASP A 73 12.27 1.50 -8.98
C ASP A 73 11.14 0.52 -8.63
N GLY A 74 11.40 -0.78 -8.68
CA GLY A 74 10.48 -1.83 -8.24
C GLY A 74 10.57 -2.20 -6.75
N LEU A 75 11.49 -1.61 -5.97
CA LEU A 75 11.64 -1.92 -4.55
C LEU A 75 10.59 -1.27 -3.64
N PRO A 76 10.17 -0.02 -3.87
CA PRO A 76 9.07 0.56 -3.13
C PRO A 76 7.79 -0.27 -3.23
N ASP A 77 6.97 -0.19 -2.18
CA ASP A 77 5.59 -0.64 -2.29
C ASP A 77 4.89 0.12 -3.41
N ALA A 78 4.25 -0.59 -4.32
CA ALA A 78 3.23 0.05 -5.15
C ALA A 78 2.23 0.71 -4.19
N PRO A 79 1.77 1.94 -4.47
CA PRO A 79 0.76 2.58 -3.64
C PRO A 79 -0.35 1.58 -3.43
N ARG A 80 -0.55 1.17 -2.17
CA ARG A 80 -1.59 0.20 -1.84
C ARG A 80 -2.87 0.80 -2.39
N SER A 81 -3.45 0.17 -3.41
CA SER A 81 -4.84 0.42 -3.76
C SER A 81 -5.64 -0.10 -2.57
N GLY A 82 -5.70 0.70 -1.50
CA GLY A 82 -6.62 0.45 -0.42
C GLY A 82 -8.01 0.31 -1.02
N ASN A 83 -8.90 -0.37 -0.29
CA ASN A 83 -10.30 -0.41 -0.67
C ASN A 83 -10.75 1.03 -0.99
N PRO A 84 -11.33 1.32 -2.17
CA PRO A 84 -11.77 2.66 -2.51
C PRO A 84 -12.50 3.26 -1.31
N VAL A 85 -12.10 4.48 -0.94
CA VAL A 85 -12.60 5.15 0.26
C VAL A 85 -14.13 5.22 0.16
N LYS A 86 -14.83 4.34 0.88
CA LYS A 86 -16.31 4.24 0.83
C LYS A 86 -17.00 5.53 1.27
N ALA A 87 -16.28 6.37 2.01
CA ALA A 87 -16.69 7.70 2.45
C ALA A 87 -15.82 8.77 1.76
N GLY A 88 -16.17 9.09 0.52
CA GLY A 88 -15.56 10.20 -0.23
C GLY A 88 -15.73 11.55 0.48
N PRO A 89 -15.03 12.61 0.03
CA PRO A 89 -15.08 13.94 0.65
C PRO A 89 -16.51 14.43 0.90
N ASP A 90 -17.38 14.35 -0.11
CA ASP A 90 -18.79 14.77 -0.03
C ASP A 90 -19.58 14.01 1.03
N TYR A 91 -19.32 12.70 1.18
CA TYR A 91 -19.96 11.88 2.22
C TYR A 91 -19.53 12.34 3.61
N ARG A 92 -18.25 12.70 3.79
CA ARG A 92 -17.71 13.17 5.07
C ARG A 92 -18.26 14.55 5.43
N GLU A 93 -18.35 15.46 4.47
CA GLU A 93 -18.92 16.80 4.68
C GLU A 93 -20.39 16.70 5.11
N ARG A 94 -21.20 15.90 4.40
CA ARG A 94 -22.59 15.64 4.75
C ARG A 94 -22.74 14.99 6.13
N LEU A 95 -21.85 14.05 6.47
CA LEU A 95 -21.83 13.43 7.81
C LEU A 95 -21.55 14.47 8.91
N VAL A 96 -20.55 15.34 8.72
CA VAL A 96 -20.19 16.38 9.70
C VAL A 96 -21.33 17.38 9.87
N GLU A 97 -21.97 17.79 8.77
CA GLU A 97 -23.14 18.67 8.83
C GLU A 97 -24.31 18.01 9.59
N LEU A 98 -24.60 16.74 9.29
CA LEU A 98 -25.70 16.00 9.87
C LEU A 98 -25.55 15.79 11.38
N VAL A 99 -24.34 15.42 11.83
CA VAL A 99 -24.05 15.18 13.26
C VAL A 99 -24.26 16.45 14.10
N ARG A 100 -24.07 17.64 13.52
CA ARG A 100 -24.29 18.92 14.19
C ARG A 100 -25.77 19.30 14.33
N ARG A 101 -26.65 18.70 13.54
CA ARG A 101 -28.10 18.93 13.61
C ARG A 101 -28.74 17.96 14.59
N ARG A 102 -29.65 18.42 15.44
CA ARG A 102 -30.44 17.52 16.30
C ARG A 102 -31.44 16.75 15.44
N PRO A 103 -31.61 15.43 15.60
CA PRO A 103 -32.56 14.66 14.79
C PRO A 103 -34.00 15.20 14.86
N ARG A 104 -34.41 15.75 16.01
CA ARG A 104 -35.70 16.43 16.18
C ARG A 104 -35.90 17.64 15.27
N ALA A 105 -34.81 18.35 14.94
CA ALA A 105 -34.87 19.48 14.00
C ALA A 105 -35.00 19.01 12.54
N LEU A 106 -34.88 17.70 12.29
CA LEU A 106 -35.10 17.04 11.00
C LEU A 106 -36.40 16.20 11.00
N ASP A 107 -37.30 16.46 11.95
CA ASP A 107 -38.56 15.73 12.15
C ASP A 107 -38.40 14.21 12.38
N LEU A 108 -37.24 13.79 12.89
CA LEU A 108 -36.99 12.39 13.22
C LEU A 108 -37.50 12.07 14.63
N TYR A 109 -38.06 10.86 14.80
CA TYR A 109 -38.71 10.43 16.05
C TYR A 109 -37.77 10.26 17.26
N PHE A 110 -36.45 10.23 17.03
CA PHE A 110 -35.44 10.06 18.07
C PHE A 110 -34.72 11.38 18.39
N SER A 111 -33.98 11.42 19.50
CA SER A 111 -33.31 12.65 19.99
C SER A 111 -31.79 12.64 19.90
N ILE A 112 -31.18 11.48 19.60
CA ILE A 112 -29.72 11.29 19.60
C ILE A 112 -29.30 10.50 18.36
N TRP A 113 -28.21 10.95 17.72
CA TRP A 113 -27.54 10.21 16.66
C TRP A 113 -26.75 9.03 17.21
N ASN A 114 -26.83 7.90 16.51
CA ASN A 114 -25.86 6.81 16.63
C ASN A 114 -25.36 6.44 15.23
N ALA A 115 -24.31 5.62 15.17
CA ALA A 115 -23.68 5.26 13.89
C ALA A 115 -24.68 4.64 12.89
N ALA A 116 -25.59 3.77 13.35
CA ALA A 116 -26.59 3.14 12.50
C ALA A 116 -27.58 4.16 11.91
N ARG A 117 -28.14 5.04 12.74
CA ARG A 117 -29.08 6.09 12.30
C ARG A 117 -28.45 7.08 11.34
N LEU A 118 -27.18 7.42 11.55
CA LEU A 118 -26.43 8.27 10.61
C LEU A 118 -26.24 7.57 9.27
N ALA A 119 -25.91 6.27 9.27
CA ALA A 119 -25.77 5.49 8.05
C ALA A 119 -27.11 5.36 7.30
N ASP A 120 -28.21 5.06 8.00
CA ASP A 120 -29.54 4.95 7.42
C ASP A 120 -29.99 6.27 6.78
N HIS A 121 -29.86 7.39 7.50
CA HIS A 121 -30.26 8.70 7.00
C HIS A 121 -29.41 9.18 5.82
N LEU A 122 -28.09 8.90 5.84
CA LEU A 122 -27.20 9.21 4.71
C LEU A 122 -27.48 8.30 3.51
N ALA A 123 -27.92 7.06 3.72
CA ALA A 123 -28.32 6.14 2.65
C ALA A 123 -29.67 6.51 2.01
N GLU A 124 -30.63 6.97 2.80
CA GLU A 124 -31.92 7.50 2.32
C GLU A 124 -31.73 8.75 1.47
N GLY A 125 -30.91 9.70 1.94
CA GLY A 125 -30.58 10.92 1.19
C GLY A 125 -29.77 10.69 -0.10
N ASN A 126 -29.21 9.49 -0.30
CA ASN A 126 -28.52 9.12 -1.55
C ASN A 126 -29.44 8.47 -2.58
N ARG A 127 -30.59 7.90 -2.18
CA ARG A 127 -31.59 7.34 -3.11
C ARG A 127 -32.35 8.43 -3.87
N SER A 128 -32.66 9.55 -3.21
CA SER A 128 -33.40 10.67 -3.82
C SER A 128 -32.57 11.51 -4.81
N GLY A 129 -31.26 11.28 -4.88
CA GLY A 129 -30.35 11.96 -5.82
C GLY A 129 -30.12 11.22 -7.14
N HIS A 130 -30.61 9.99 -7.29
CA HIS A 130 -30.37 9.14 -8.47
C HIS A 130 -31.47 9.23 -9.56
N GLU A 131 -32.53 10.02 -9.36
CA GLU A 131 -33.65 10.15 -10.31
C GLU A 131 -33.73 11.50 -11.05
N ARG A 132 -32.63 12.25 -11.15
CA ARG A 132 -32.52 13.36 -12.13
C ARG A 132 -31.20 13.31 -12.87
N GLY A 133 -31.18 12.53 -13.94
CA GLY A 133 -30.28 12.66 -15.09
C GLY A 133 -31.12 12.94 -16.33
#